data_AF-A0A8D2B7D1-F1
#
_entry.id   AF-A0A8D2B7D1-F1
#
_cell.length_a   1.000
_cell.length_b   1.000
_cell.length_c   1.000
_cell.angle_alpha   90.00
_cell.angle_beta   90.00
_cell.angle_gamma   90.00
#
_symmetry.space_group_name_H-M   'P 1'
#
loop_
_entity.id
_entity.type
_entity.pdbx_description
1 polymer ?
#
loop_
_entity_poly.entity_id
_entity_poly.type
_entity_poly.pdbx_seq_one_letter_code
_entity_poly.pdbx_strand_id
1 'polypeptide(L)'
;MILWLKGVVFSVTTNLAPGTHPPFITFNSEVKTDVNKIEEFLEEVLCPPKYLKLSPKHPESNTAGMNIFAKFSAYIKNSRPEAKEVPSHPAYLPPSVSSSSDFRTLHHRPFT
;
A
#
# COMPACT_ATOMS: atom_id res chain seq x y z
N MET A 1 10.13 -6.11 -11.47
CA MET A 1 9.35 -5.28 -12.42
C MET A 1 10.24 -4.38 -13.28
N ILE A 2 11.34 -3.83 -12.74
CA ILE A 2 12.26 -2.92 -13.46
C ILE A 2 12.70 -3.45 -14.83
N LEU A 3 13.24 -4.68 -14.93
CA LEU A 3 13.72 -5.25 -16.20
C LEU A 3 12.63 -5.31 -17.28
N TRP A 4 11.40 -5.63 -16.90
CA TRP A 4 10.25 -5.62 -17.79
C TRP A 4 9.95 -4.20 -18.30
N LEU A 5 9.90 -3.22 -17.39
CA LEU A 5 9.65 -1.82 -17.74
C LEU A 5 10.78 -1.19 -18.58
N LYS A 6 12.02 -1.66 -18.42
CA LYS A 6 13.17 -1.27 -19.27
C LYS A 6 13.08 -1.84 -20.68
N GLY A 7 12.23 -2.83 -20.93
CA GLY A 7 12.10 -3.49 -22.24
C GLY A 7 13.34 -4.29 -22.63
N VAL A 8 14.14 -4.74 -21.67
CA VAL A 8 15.30 -5.61 -21.94
C VAL A 8 14.86 -7.07 -22.07
N VAL A 9 15.63 -7.86 -22.80
CA VAL A 9 15.51 -9.32 -22.76
C VAL A 9 16.24 -9.83 -21.52
N PHE A 10 15.57 -10.61 -20.68
CA PHE A 10 16.12 -11.17 -19.46
C PHE A 10 15.52 -12.55 -19.18
N SER A 11 16.18 -13.32 -18.32
CA SER A 11 15.68 -14.60 -17.80
C SER A 11 15.36 -14.50 -16.30
N VAL A 12 14.46 -15.37 -15.85
CA VAL A 12 14.12 -15.53 -14.43
C VAL A 12 14.32 -16.98 -14.06
N THR A 13 15.14 -17.24 -13.05
CA THR A 13 15.45 -18.59 -12.58
C THR A 13 15.04 -18.73 -11.12
N THR A 14 14.26 -19.76 -10.79
CA THR A 14 13.80 -20.05 -9.43
C THR A 14 14.58 -21.17 -8.74
N ASN A 15 15.34 -21.96 -9.50
CA ASN A 15 16.10 -23.09 -9.01
C ASN A 15 17.48 -22.63 -8.52
N LEU A 16 17.59 -22.33 -7.23
CA LEU A 16 18.81 -21.80 -6.61
C LEU A 16 19.48 -22.84 -5.72
N ALA A 17 20.81 -22.81 -5.68
CA ALA A 17 21.60 -23.65 -4.77
C ALA A 17 21.32 -23.28 -3.30
N PRO A 18 21.36 -24.25 -2.37
CA PRO A 18 21.15 -24.01 -0.94
C PRO A 18 22.06 -22.88 -0.42
N GLY A 19 21.50 -21.95 0.36
CA GLY A 19 22.24 -20.83 0.95
C GLY A 19 22.32 -19.56 0.09
N THR A 20 21.85 -19.59 -1.15
CA THR A 20 21.66 -18.35 -1.92
C THR A 20 20.39 -17.67 -1.46
N HIS A 21 20.49 -16.47 -0.88
CA HIS A 21 19.33 -15.67 -0.50
C HIS A 21 18.88 -14.81 -1.70
N PRO A 22 17.80 -15.18 -2.41
CA PRO A 22 17.18 -14.28 -3.37
C PRO A 22 16.58 -13.06 -2.65
N PRO A 23 16.44 -11.91 -3.35
CA PRO A 23 16.74 -11.70 -4.77
C PRO A 23 18.20 -11.30 -5.04
N PHE A 24 18.72 -11.73 -6.18
CA PHE A 24 19.98 -11.26 -6.76
C PHE A 24 19.85 -11.20 -8.29
N ILE A 25 20.77 -10.53 -8.96
CA ILE A 25 20.88 -10.50 -10.42
C ILE A 25 22.30 -10.83 -10.85
N THR A 26 22.45 -11.45 -12.02
CA THR A 26 23.74 -11.60 -12.67
C THR A 26 23.76 -10.74 -13.94
N PHE A 27 24.75 -9.87 -14.06
CA PHE A 27 24.96 -9.02 -15.24
C PHE A 27 26.42 -9.13 -15.67
N ASN A 28 26.68 -9.51 -16.93
CA ASN A 28 28.02 -9.76 -17.45
C ASN A 28 28.88 -10.66 -16.53
N SER A 29 28.28 -11.72 -15.99
CA SER A 29 28.90 -12.66 -15.03
C SER A 29 29.19 -12.10 -13.64
N GLU A 30 28.86 -10.84 -13.36
CA GLU A 30 28.96 -10.26 -12.03
C GLU A 30 27.64 -10.46 -11.27
N VAL A 31 27.72 -10.96 -10.04
CA VAL A 31 26.56 -11.12 -9.16
C VAL A 31 26.36 -9.87 -8.33
N LYS A 32 25.16 -9.29 -8.39
CA LYS A 32 24.74 -8.19 -7.53
C LYS A 32 23.64 -8.65 -6.59
N THR A 33 23.83 -8.34 -5.33
CA THR A 33 22.93 -8.62 -4.21
C THR A 33 22.42 -7.30 -3.65
N ASP A 34 21.40 -7.35 -2.78
CA ASP A 34 20.67 -6.18 -2.26
C ASP A 34 19.74 -5.54 -3.30
N VAL A 35 18.44 -5.55 -3.02
CA VAL A 35 17.40 -5.05 -3.93
C VAL A 35 17.63 -3.59 -4.30
N ASN A 36 18.00 -2.74 -3.33
CA ASN A 36 18.15 -1.30 -3.56
C ASN A 36 19.36 -1.03 -4.46
N LYS A 37 20.47 -1.73 -4.22
CA LYS A 37 21.69 -1.61 -5.04
C LYS A 37 21.47 -2.14 -6.46
N ILE A 38 20.67 -3.21 -6.60
CA ILE A 38 20.29 -3.74 -7.91
C ILE A 38 19.44 -2.72 -8.68
N GLU A 39 18.48 -2.06 -8.02
CA GLU A 39 17.67 -1.00 -8.62
C GLU A 39 18.53 0.17 -9.11
N GLU A 40 19.42 0.69 -8.27
CA GLU A 40 20.35 1.78 -8.61
C GLU A 40 21.23 1.40 -9.82
N PHE A 41 21.83 0.22 -9.77
CA PHE A 41 22.68 -0.29 -10.86
C PHE A 41 21.93 -0.42 -12.19
N LEU A 42 20.70 -0.95 -12.16
CA LEU A 42 19.89 -1.10 -13.37
C LEU A 42 19.47 0.24 -13.96
N GLU A 43 19.23 1.25 -13.13
CA GLU A 43 18.90 2.60 -13.60
C GLU A 43 20.10 3.28 -14.27
N GLU A 44 21.31 3.07 -13.76
CA GLU A 44 22.55 3.59 -14.34
C GLU A 44 22.94 2.89 -15.65
N VAL A 45 22.95 1.55 -15.66
CA VAL A 45 23.40 0.78 -16.82
C VAL A 45 22.36 0.75 -17.95
N LEU A 46 21.07 0.68 -17.62
CA LEU A 46 19.99 0.68 -18.60
C LEU A 46 19.40 2.08 -18.73
N CYS A 47 20.21 3.02 -19.23
CA CYS A 47 19.84 4.44 -19.33
C CYS A 47 19.54 4.89 -20.78
N PRO A 48 18.98 6.11 -20.97
CA PRO A 48 18.77 6.70 -22.29
C PRO A 48 20.08 6.86 -23.09
N PRO A 49 20.01 6.90 -24.44
CA PRO A 49 18.81 6.93 -25.28
C PRO A 49 18.18 5.55 -25.52
N LYS A 50 18.85 4.47 -25.12
CA LYS A 50 18.45 3.10 -25.46
C LYS A 50 17.31 2.58 -24.58
N TYR A 51 17.25 3.01 -23.32
CA TYR A 51 16.26 2.53 -22.36
C TYR A 51 15.60 3.70 -21.62
N LEU A 52 14.35 3.51 -21.19
CA LEU A 52 13.59 4.54 -20.48
C LEU A 52 14.14 4.78 -19.07
N LYS A 53 14.18 6.04 -18.64
CA LYS A 53 14.44 6.43 -17.24
C LYS A 53 13.21 6.11 -16.40
N LEU A 54 13.37 5.33 -15.33
CA LEU A 54 12.28 4.88 -14.47
C LEU A 54 12.21 5.66 -13.15
N SER A 55 13.26 6.38 -12.78
CA SER A 55 13.25 7.17 -11.54
C SER A 55 12.10 8.19 -11.56
N PRO A 56 11.31 8.32 -10.48
CA PRO A 56 10.20 9.26 -10.43
C PRO A 56 10.69 10.70 -10.48
N LYS A 57 9.84 11.58 -11.02
CA LYS A 57 10.12 13.02 -11.11
C LYS A 57 9.82 13.77 -9.81
N HIS A 58 8.87 13.27 -9.02
CA HIS A 58 8.44 13.89 -7.77
C HIS A 58 8.97 13.07 -6.58
N PRO A 59 9.74 13.67 -5.65
CA PRO A 59 10.32 12.93 -4.51
C PRO A 59 9.27 12.25 -3.62
N GLU A 60 8.07 12.84 -3.51
CA GLU A 60 6.95 12.27 -2.75
C GLU A 60 6.51 10.89 -3.26
N SER A 61 6.73 10.58 -4.54
CA SER A 61 6.36 9.29 -5.12
C SER A 61 7.18 8.13 -4.53
N ASN A 62 8.38 8.40 -4.00
CA ASN A 62 9.21 7.38 -3.36
C ASN A 62 8.75 7.03 -1.94
N THR A 63 8.10 7.96 -1.24
CA THR A 63 7.74 7.80 0.18
C THR A 63 6.25 7.52 0.38
N ALA A 64 5.42 7.87 -0.61
CA ALA A 64 4.01 7.57 -0.62
C ALA A 64 3.76 6.06 -0.42
N GLY A 65 3.06 5.70 0.65
CA GLY A 65 2.68 4.32 0.94
C GLY A 65 3.76 3.42 1.57
N MET A 66 4.97 3.93 1.83
CA MET A 66 6.08 3.13 2.36
C MET A 66 5.77 2.45 3.72
N ASN A 67 4.88 3.03 4.53
CA ASN A 67 4.47 2.47 5.82
C ASN A 67 3.33 1.44 5.75
N ILE A 68 2.70 1.26 4.58
CA ILE A 68 1.52 0.40 4.42
C ILE A 68 1.89 -1.06 4.66
N PHE A 69 3.01 -1.52 4.10
CA PHE A 69 3.45 -2.92 4.26
C PHE A 69 3.72 -3.27 5.73
N ALA A 70 4.33 -2.35 6.49
CA ALA A 70 4.62 -2.56 7.91
C ALA A 70 3.32 -2.65 8.74
N LYS A 71 2.39 -1.72 8.51
CA LYS A 71 1.07 -1.72 9.18
C LYS A 71 0.28 -2.98 8.85
N PHE A 72 0.22 -3.36 7.58
CA PHE A 72 -0.47 -4.57 7.14
C PHE A 72 0.18 -5.82 7.74
N SER A 73 1.52 -5.90 7.72
CA SER A 73 2.27 -7.01 8.33
C SER A 73 1.96 -7.16 9.81
N ALA A 74 1.90 -6.06 10.56
CA ALA A 74 1.53 -6.08 11.97
C ALA A 74 0.09 -6.57 12.16
N TYR A 75 -0.85 -6.07 11.36
CA TYR A 75 -2.26 -6.46 11.42
C TYR A 75 -2.48 -7.96 11.19
N ILE A 76 -1.85 -8.56 10.17
CA ILE A 76 -2.04 -9.98 9.85
C ILE A 76 -1.30 -10.92 10.81
N LYS A 77 -0.17 -10.47 11.37
CA LYS A 77 0.62 -11.28 12.33
C LYS A 77 0.04 -11.22 13.74
N ASN A 78 -0.84 -10.28 14.04
CA ASN A 78 -1.46 -10.17 15.34
C ASN A 78 -2.52 -11.28 15.52
N SER A 79 -2.17 -12.29 16.31
CA SER A 79 -3.02 -13.45 16.62
C SER A 79 -4.16 -13.13 17.59
N ARG A 80 -4.22 -11.91 18.13
CA ARG A 80 -5.26 -11.46 19.08
C ARG A 80 -6.36 -10.68 18.33
N PRO A 81 -7.61 -11.20 18.27
CA PRO A 81 -8.71 -10.53 17.57
C PRO A 81 -9.06 -9.16 18.13
N GLU A 82 -8.87 -8.95 19.44
CA GLU A 82 -9.29 -7.74 20.17
C GLU A 82 -8.43 -6.50 19.87
N ALA A 83 -7.23 -6.67 19.30
CA ALA A 83 -6.35 -5.57 18.92
C ALA A 83 -6.53 -5.15 17.45
N LYS A 84 -7.49 -5.74 16.73
CA LYS A 84 -7.90 -5.33 15.39
C LYS A 84 -8.97 -4.23 15.51
N GLU A 85 -8.68 -3.18 16.26
CA GLU A 85 -9.50 -1.98 16.20
C GLU A 85 -9.37 -1.39 14.80
N VAL A 86 -10.39 -1.64 13.98
CA VAL A 86 -10.78 -0.70 12.92
C VAL A 86 -11.02 0.62 13.66
N PRO A 87 -10.40 1.75 13.25
CA PRO A 87 -10.77 3.04 13.82
C PRO A 87 -12.26 3.22 13.56
N SER A 88 -13.08 2.94 14.58
CA SER A 88 -14.49 3.25 14.56
C SER A 88 -14.56 4.74 14.29
N HIS A 89 -15.37 5.10 13.30
CA HIS A 89 -15.67 6.47 12.90
C HIS A 89 -15.65 7.45 14.08
N PRO A 90 -15.23 8.71 13.86
CA PRO A 90 -15.41 9.74 14.88
C PRO A 90 -16.89 9.76 15.25
N ALA A 91 -17.15 9.60 16.54
CA ALA A 91 -18.48 9.45 17.10
C ALA A 91 -19.41 10.57 16.60
N TYR A 92 -20.33 10.25 15.69
CA TYR A 92 -21.57 11.00 15.57
C TYR A 92 -22.46 10.54 16.73
N LEU A 93 -22.30 11.18 17.89
CA LEU A 93 -23.31 11.15 18.93
C LEU A 93 -24.56 11.85 18.37
N PRO A 94 -25.72 11.17 18.23
CA PRO A 94 -26.95 11.88 17.93
C PRO A 94 -27.28 12.81 19.10
N PRO A 95 -27.77 14.04 18.85
CA PRO A 95 -28.13 14.95 19.92
C PRO A 95 -29.24 14.31 20.78
N SER A 96 -29.06 14.37 22.10
CA SER A 96 -30.05 13.98 23.10
C SER A 96 -31.39 14.64 22.78
N VAL A 97 -32.41 13.84 22.49
CA VAL A 97 -33.78 14.33 22.32
C VAL A 97 -34.22 14.91 23.68
N SER A 98 -34.33 16.22 23.77
CA SER A 98 -34.97 16.87 24.91
C SER A 98 -36.44 16.48 24.89
N SER A 99 -36.90 15.93 26.01
CA SER A 99 -38.30 15.62 26.29
C SER A 99 -39.11 16.92 26.23
N SER A 100 -39.73 17.21 25.09
CA SER A 100 -40.80 18.21 24.98
C SER A 100 -42.12 17.48 24.91
N SER A 101 -42.76 17.36 26.07
CA SER A 101 -44.16 17.06 26.24
C SER A 101 -45.00 18.13 25.55
N ASP A 102 -45.59 17.83 24.39
CA ASP A 102 -46.76 18.54 23.87
C ASP A 102 -47.51 17.66 22.85
N PHE A 103 -48.21 16.65 23.37
CA PHE A 103 -49.19 15.89 22.62
C PHE A 103 -50.49 16.71 22.56
N ARG A 104 -50.61 17.62 21.59
CA ARG A 104 -51.91 18.27 21.31
C ARG A 104 -52.83 17.30 20.57
N THR A 105 -53.77 16.77 21.33
CA THR A 105 -54.98 16.06 20.90
C THR A 105 -55.78 16.91 19.89
N LEU A 106 -55.82 16.48 18.63
CA LEU A 106 -56.68 17.06 17.60
C LEU A 106 -58.03 16.33 17.62
N HIS A 107 -58.97 16.83 18.43
CA HIS A 107 -60.37 16.39 18.34
C HIS A 107 -61.03 17.02 17.10
N HIS A 108 -61.51 16.15 16.21
CA HIS A 108 -62.43 16.47 15.13
C HIS A 108 -63.64 17.27 15.65
N ARG A 109 -63.91 18.44 15.06
CA ARG A 109 -65.25 19.06 15.10
C ARG A 109 -65.97 18.73 13.80
N PRO A 110 -67.25 18.30 13.84
CA PRO A 110 -68.06 18.21 12.64
C PRO A 110 -68.69 19.58 12.31
N PHE A 111 -68.99 19.74 11.02
CA PHE A 111 -69.72 20.84 10.40
C PHE A 111 -71.15 20.97 10.96
N THR A 112 -71.53 22.19 11.34
CA THR A 112 -72.72 23.00 10.95
C THR A 112 -72.74 24.27 11.78
#